data_AF-A0A4Y8PE61-F1
#
_entry.id   AF-A0A4Y8PE61-F1
#
_cell.length_a   1.000
_cell.length_b   1.000
_cell.length_c   1.000
_cell.angle_alpha   90.00
_cell.angle_beta   90.00
_cell.angle_gamma   90.00
#
_symmetry.space_group_name_H-M   'P 1'
#
loop_
_entity.id
_entity.type
_entity.pdbx_description
1 polymer ?
#
loop_
_entity_poly.entity_id
_entity_poly.type
_entity_poly.pdbx_seq_one_letter_code
_entity_poly.pdbx_strand_id
1 'polypeptide(L)' 'MNNPLEERAQKAAKIIASPADYKVCEGCGSIVSKKAIFCPNCNGYRFDSSKQRVIEQAEILGKREPTSVSFEDYL' A
#
# COMPACT_ATOMS: atom_id res chain seq x y z
N MET A 1 18.19 10.27 11.25
CA MET A 1 17.09 10.42 10.29
C MET A 1 16.99 9.09 9.57
N ASN A 2 15.86 8.38 9.66
CA ASN A 2 15.71 7.10 8.99
C ASN A 2 15.55 7.32 7.48
N ASN A 3 16.15 6.45 6.68
CA ASN A 3 16.03 6.49 5.23
C ASN A 3 14.58 6.14 4.82
N PRO A 4 13.85 6.99 4.08
CA PRO A 4 12.47 6.73 3.65
C PRO A 4 12.27 5.39 2.93
N LEU A 5 13.27 4.92 2.18
CA LEU A 5 13.25 3.60 1.54
C LEU A 5 13.35 2.47 2.56
N GLU A 6 14.16 2.64 3.59
CA GLU A 6 14.31 1.64 4.65
C GLU A 6 13.02 1.51 5.46
N GLU A 7 12.37 2.63 5.80
CA GLU A 7 11.07 2.61 6.48
C GLU A 7 10.00 1.90 5.63
N ARG A 8 10.03 2.10 4.31
CA ARG A 8 9.12 1.41 3.39
C ARG A 8 9.41 -0.08 3.28
N ALA A 9 10.67 -0.46 3.16
CA ALA A 9 11.08 -1.86 3.13
C ALA A 9 10.65 -2.57 4.42
N GLN A 10 10.82 -1.93 5.59
CA GLN A 10 10.38 -2.47 6.88
C GLN A 10 8.86 -2.64 6.96
N LYS A 11 8.08 -1.66 6.48
CA LYS A 11 6.61 -1.77 6.42
C LYS A 11 6.17 -2.88 5.48
N ALA A 12 6.79 -2.99 4.30
CA ALA A 12 6.52 -4.06 3.35
C ALA A 12 6.80 -5.44 3.95
N ALA A 13 7.94 -5.61 4.63
CA ALA A 13 8.29 -6.86 5.31
C ALA A 13 7.25 -7.28 6.36
N LYS A 14 6.73 -6.32 7.15
CA LYS A 14 5.64 -6.59 8.12
C LYS A 14 4.35 -7.06 7.45
N ILE A 15 4.00 -6.45 6.31
CA ILE A 15 2.81 -6.85 5.54
C ILE A 15 3.00 -8.26 4.94
N ILE A 16 4.17 -8.54 4.38
CA ILE A 16 4.51 -9.84 3.78
C ILE A 16 4.52 -10.96 4.84
N ALA A 17 4.92 -10.67 6.08
CA ALA A 17 4.88 -11.62 7.18
C ALA A 17 3.46 -11.98 7.64
N SER A 18 2.45 -11.12 7.37
CA SER A 18 1.06 -11.34 7.80
C SER A 18 0.05 -10.83 6.77
N PRO A 19 0.06 -11.36 5.53
CA PRO A 19 -0.71 -10.80 4.42
C PRO A 19 -2.22 -10.98 4.58
N ALA A 20 -2.65 -11.92 5.43
CA ALA A 20 -4.06 -12.19 5.72
C ALA A 20 -4.77 -11.06 6.48
N ASP A 21 -4.01 -10.12 7.06
CA ASP A 21 -4.53 -8.98 7.82
C ASP A 21 -4.77 -7.73 6.97
N TYR A 22 -4.43 -7.82 5.67
CA TYR A 22 -4.48 -6.71 4.73
C TYR A 22 -5.29 -7.07 3.48
N LYS A 23 -5.56 -6.04 2.69
CA LYS A 23 -6.14 -6.13 1.35
C LYS A 23 -5.65 -4.97 0.49
N VAL A 24 -5.66 -5.14 -0.83
CA VAL A 24 -5.23 -4.14 -1.79
C VAL A 24 -6.45 -3.43 -2.38
N CYS A 25 -6.47 -2.11 -2.31
CA CYS A 25 -7.51 -1.31 -2.96
C CYS A 25 -7.38 -1.42 -4.48
N GLU A 26 -8.45 -1.84 -5.16
CA GLU A 26 -8.44 -1.97 -6.62
C GLU A 26 -8.44 -0.61 -7.34
N GLY A 27 -8.83 0.46 -6.66
CA GLY A 27 -8.88 1.81 -7.23
C GLY A 27 -7.53 2.53 -7.27
N CYS A 28 -6.73 2.42 -6.21
CA CYS A 28 -5.46 3.15 -6.10
C CYS A 28 -4.24 2.28 -5.74
N GLY A 29 -4.42 0.97 -5.56
CA GLY A 29 -3.34 0.04 -5.21
C GLY A 29 -2.80 0.19 -3.77
N SER A 30 -3.43 1.00 -2.92
CA SER A 30 -3.05 1.12 -1.51
C SER A 30 -3.30 -0.19 -0.77
N ILE A 31 -2.36 -0.60 0.09
CA ILE A 31 -2.54 -1.71 1.03
C ILE A 31 -3.19 -1.16 2.30
N VAL A 32 -4.35 -1.70 2.67
CA VAL A 32 -5.12 -1.27 3.83
C VAL A 32 -5.39 -2.44 4.76
N SER A 33 -5.75 -2.17 6.01
CA SER A 33 -6.22 -3.20 6.93
C SER A 33 -7.46 -3.89 6.36
N LYS A 34 -7.57 -5.21 6.57
CA LYS A 34 -8.73 -6.02 6.20
C LYS A 34 -10.06 -5.44 6.68
N LYS A 35 -10.06 -4.77 7.83
CA LYS A 35 -11.25 -4.16 8.47
C LYS A 35 -11.70 -2.85 7.80
N ALA A 36 -10.90 -2.26 6.92
CA ALA A 36 -11.26 -0.99 6.26
C ALA A 36 -12.51 -1.18 5.39
N ILE A 37 -13.56 -0.41 5.63
CA ILE A 37 -14.78 -0.45 4.80
C ILE A 37 -14.55 0.30 3.48
N PHE A 38 -13.90 1.46 3.57
CA PHE A 38 -13.48 2.28 2.43
C PHE A 38 -11.97 2.51 2.47
N CYS A 39 -11.36 2.72 1.32
CA CYS A 39 -9.95 3.03 1.21
C CYS A 39 -9.73 4.46 1.69
N PRO A 40 -8.92 4.71 2.73
CA PRO A 40 -8.72 6.06 3.26
C PRO A 40 -7.95 6.97 2.28
N ASN A 41 -7.31 6.40 1.26
CA ASN A 41 -6.53 7.16 0.28
C ASN A 41 -7.39 7.68 -0.90
N CYS A 42 -8.42 6.93 -1.31
CA CYS A 42 -9.21 7.28 -2.51
C CYS A 42 -10.72 7.09 -2.35
N ASN A 43 -11.20 6.73 -1.16
CA ASN A 43 -12.60 6.42 -0.85
C ASN A 43 -13.24 5.28 -1.66
N GLY A 44 -12.44 4.51 -2.43
CA GLY A 44 -12.90 3.31 -3.12
C GLY A 44 -13.31 2.19 -2.15
N TYR A 45 -14.25 1.34 -2.56
CA TYR A 45 -14.81 0.25 -1.74
C TYR A 45 -14.46 -1.16 -2.25
N ARG A 46 -13.79 -1.26 -3.41
CA ARG A 46 -13.37 -2.54 -3.99
C ARG A 46 -11.96 -2.91 -3.57
N PHE A 47 -11.77 -4.16 -3.16
CA PHE A 47 -10.51 -4.66 -2.65
C PHE A 47 -10.25 -6.11 -3.08
N ASP A 48 -9.00 -6.39 -3.41
CA ASP A 48 -8.48 -7.76 -3.52
C ASP A 48 -7.84 -8.16 -2.19
N SER A 49 -8.38 -9.21 -1.57
CA SER A 49 -7.92 -9.74 -0.27
C SER A 49 -7.06 -11.00 -0.41
N SER A 50 -6.67 -11.38 -1.63
CA SER A 50 -5.79 -12.52 -1.87
C SER A 50 -4.41 -12.27 -1.27
N LYS A 51 -3.85 -13.27 -0.59
CA LYS A 51 -2.51 -13.17 0.02
C LYS A 51 -1.45 -12.85 -1.03
N GLN A 52 -1.57 -13.45 -2.21
CA GLN A 52 -0.66 -13.24 -3.33
C GLN A 52 -0.65 -11.77 -3.76
N ARG A 53 -1.82 -11.16 -4.00
CA ARG A 53 -1.89 -9.76 -4.40
C ARG A 53 -1.32 -8.82 -3.35
N VAL A 54 -1.57 -9.08 -2.06
CA VAL A 54 -1.03 -8.29 -0.94
C VAL A 54 0.49 -8.36 -0.91
N ILE A 55 1.09 -9.56 -1.06
CA ILE A 55 2.55 -9.74 -1.09
C ILE A 55 3.15 -9.02 -2.28
N GLU A 56 2.63 -9.25 -3.49
CA GLU A 56 3.12 -8.61 -4.72
C GLU A 56 3.10 -7.09 -4.59
N GLN A 57 1.99 -6.53 -4.07
CA GLN A 57 1.90 -5.09 -3.89
C GLN A 57 2.85 -4.56 -2.82
N ALA A 58 3.07 -5.31 -1.73
CA ALA A 58 4.00 -4.91 -0.68
C ALA A 58 5.44 -4.86 -1.22
N GLU A 59 5.82 -5.82 -2.05
CA GLU A 59 7.13 -5.83 -2.72
C GLU A 59 7.31 -4.62 -3.65
N ILE A 60 6.29 -4.28 -4.44
CA ILE A 60 6.31 -3.11 -5.34
C ILE A 60 6.48 -1.82 -4.52
N LEU A 61 5.68 -1.64 -3.47
CA LEU A 61 5.69 -0.42 -2.66
C LEU A 61 6.94 -0.30 -1.78
N GLY A 62 7.49 -1.42 -1.32
CA GLY A 62 8.70 -1.47 -0.49
C GLY A 62 9.99 -1.12 -1.24
N LYS A 63 10.00 -1.22 -2.58
CA LYS A 63 11.16 -0.98 -3.44
C LYS A 63 11.20 0.43 -4.05
N ARG A 64 10.24 1.30 -3.73
CA ARG A 64 10.14 2.64 -4.35
C ARG A 64 9.91 3.74 -3.33
N GLU A 65 10.42 4.93 -3.65
CA GLU A 65 10.20 6.14 -2.86
C GLU A 65 8.71 6.52 -2.79
N PRO A 66 8.27 7.17 -1.70
CA PRO A 66 6.95 7.79 -1.64
C PRO A 66 6.81 8.85 -2.72
N THR A 67 5.74 8.72 -3.50
CA THR A 67 5.33 9.70 -4.51
C THR A 67 3.95 10.20 -4.11
N SER A 68 3.82 11.50 -3.90
CA SER A 68 2.54 12.19 -3.74
C SER A 68 2.34 13.09 -4.95
N VAL A 69 1.09 13.23 -5.39
CA VAL A 69 0.74 14.23 -6.39
C VAL A 69 0.82 15.62 -5.73
N SER A 70 1.57 16.55 -6.31
CA SER A 70 1.65 17.95 -5.88
C SER A 70 0.83 18.87 -6.80
N PHE A 71 0.71 20.15 -6.46
CA PHE A 71 0.00 21.11 -7.31
C PHE A 71 0.68 21.27 -8.68
N GLU A 72 2.01 21.18 -8.70
CA GLU A 72 2.83 21.28 -9.90
C GLU A 72 2.56 20.15 -10.89
N ASP A 73 2.09 18.98 -10.44
CA ASP A 73 1.71 17.87 -11.33
C ASP A 73 0.43 18.16 -12.16
N TYR A 74 -0.28 19.25 -11.86
CA TYR A 74 -1.52 19.66 -12.54
C TYR A 74 -1.37 20.89 -13.45
N LEU A 75 -0.18 21.50 -13.52
CA LEU A 75 0.13 22.66 -14.38
C LEU A 75 0.68 22.21 -15.74
#